data_AF-A0AAP0JWI9-F1
#
_entry.id   AF-A0AAP0JWI9-F1
#
_cell.length_a   1.000
_cell.length_b   1.000
_cell.length_c   1.000
_cell.angle_alpha   90.00
_cell.angle_beta   90.00
_cell.angle_gamma   90.00
#
_symmetry.space_group_name_H-M   'P 1'
#
loop_
_entity.id
_entity.type
_entity.pdbx_description
1 polymer ?
#
loop_
_entity_poly.entity_id
_entity_poly.type
_entity_poly.pdbx_seq_one_letter_code
_entity_poly.pdbx_strand_id
1 'polypeptide(L)'
;MGKPLSSVIALSVLLCLVSLVVKVALAQDISSLINEATFNNMLKHRGEGNCRGRFYTYNSFLTAARSFGGFATTGDPDTLKREIIAFFAQTSHETTDTYTYAAEGEKGDAD
;
A
#
# COMPACT_ATOMS: atom_id res chain seq x y z
N MET A 1 -18.37 7.56 -49.40
CA MET A 1 -19.38 7.05 -48.45
C MET A 1 -18.78 7.08 -47.04
N GLY A 2 -19.07 8.13 -46.27
CA GLY A 2 -18.57 8.28 -44.89
C GLY A 2 -19.43 7.49 -43.91
N LYS A 3 -18.81 6.88 -42.89
CA LYS A 3 -19.55 6.24 -41.79
C LYS A 3 -20.41 7.29 -41.07
N PRO A 4 -21.67 6.98 -40.70
CA PRO A 4 -22.54 7.95 -40.04
C PRO A 4 -21.98 8.37 -38.68
N LEU A 5 -22.07 9.66 -38.35
CA LEU A 5 -21.54 10.24 -37.10
C LEU A 5 -22.02 9.49 -35.84
N SER A 6 -23.26 9.01 -35.85
CA SER A 6 -23.85 8.18 -34.80
C SER A 6 -23.15 6.83 -34.59
N SER A 7 -22.62 6.21 -35.66
CA SER A 7 -21.84 4.97 -35.55
C SER A 7 -20.44 5.21 -34.96
N VAL A 8 -19.85 6.38 -35.19
CA VAL A 8 -18.54 6.74 -34.62
C VAL A 8 -18.64 6.98 -33.12
N ILE A 9 -19.67 7.70 -32.68
CA ILE A 9 -19.94 7.96 -31.25
C ILE A 9 -20.23 6.64 -30.51
N ALA A 10 -21.09 5.79 -31.06
CA ALA A 10 -21.41 4.49 -30.45
C ALA A 10 -20.17 3.61 -30.27
N LEU A 11 -19.29 3.55 -31.28
CA LEU A 11 -18.05 2.78 -31.20
C LEU A 11 -17.05 3.38 -30.20
N SER A 12 -16.93 4.70 -30.13
CA SER A 12 -16.10 5.41 -29.15
C SER A 12 -16.57 5.14 -27.73
N VAL A 13 -17.87 5.25 -27.46
CA VAL A 13 -18.44 4.97 -26.13
C VAL A 13 -18.25 3.51 -25.77
N LEU A 14 -18.52 2.59 -26.70
CA LEU A 14 -18.29 1.16 -26.48
C LEU A 14 -16.82 0.86 -26.17
N LEU A 15 -15.88 1.45 -26.91
CA LEU A 15 -14.44 1.31 -26.67
C LEU A 15 -14.02 1.89 -25.32
N CYS A 16 -14.56 3.05 -24.93
CA CYS A 16 -14.32 3.67 -23.62
C CYS A 16 -14.84 2.79 -22.48
N LEU A 17 -16.06 2.26 -22.61
CA LEU A 17 -16.68 1.37 -21.63
C LEU A 17 -15.88 0.07 -21.51
N VAL A 18 -15.50 -0.55 -22.63
CA VAL A 18 -14.63 -1.73 -22.63
C VAL A 18 -13.29 -1.43 -21.97
N SER A 19 -12.66 -0.29 -22.29
CA SER A 19 -11.39 0.13 -21.68
C SER A 19 -11.51 0.38 -20.16
N LEU A 20 -12.62 0.97 -19.70
CA LEU A 20 -12.88 1.19 -18.28
C LEU A 20 -13.14 -0.14 -17.55
N VAL A 21 -13.94 -1.03 -18.14
CA VAL A 21 -14.25 -2.36 -17.58
C VAL A 21 -12.98 -3.21 -17.45
N VAL A 22 -12.09 -3.20 -18.45
CA VAL A 22 -10.81 -3.92 -18.37
C VAL A 22 -9.92 -3.37 -17.26
N LYS A 23 -9.85 -2.04 -17.08
CA LYS A 23 -9.08 -1.42 -15.98
C LYS A 23 -9.61 -1.81 -14.60
N VAL A 24 -10.93 -1.86 -14.43
CA VAL A 24 -11.56 -2.30 -13.17
C VAL A 24 -11.31 -3.78 -12.92
N ALA A 25 -11.44 -4.64 -13.94
CA ALA A 25 -11.25 -6.08 -13.80
C ALA A 25 -9.80 -6.49 -13.47
N LEU A 26 -8.82 -5.68 -13.86
CA LEU A 26 -7.40 -5.92 -13.58
C LEU A 26 -6.88 -5.20 -12.32
N ALA A 27 -7.72 -4.42 -11.63
CA ALA A 27 -7.31 -3.73 -10.41
C ALA A 27 -6.98 -4.78 -9.32
N GLN A 28 -5.70 -4.91 -8.98
CA GLN A 28 -5.28 -5.72 -7.84
C GLN A 28 -5.61 -4.99 -6.54
N ASP A 29 -6.30 -5.67 -5.61
CA ASP A 29 -6.53 -5.12 -4.28
C ASP A 29 -5.26 -5.24 -3.42
N ILE A 30 -4.97 -4.20 -2.64
CA ILE A 30 -3.81 -4.13 -1.75
C ILE A 30 -3.70 -5.32 -0.79
N SER A 31 -4.82 -5.92 -0.36
CA SER A 31 -4.82 -7.11 0.51
C SER A 31 -4.24 -8.36 -0.15
N SER A 32 -4.13 -8.39 -1.48
CA SER A 32 -3.45 -9.46 -2.22
C SER A 32 -1.92 -9.30 -2.25
N LEU A 33 -1.41 -8.10 -1.95
CA LEU A 33 0.02 -7.77 -1.99
C LEU A 33 0.65 -7.85 -0.59
N ILE A 34 -0.09 -7.49 0.45
CA ILE A 34 0.35 -7.53 1.84
C ILE A 34 -0.78 -8.07 2.71
N ASN A 35 -0.50 -9.15 3.44
CA ASN A 35 -1.44 -9.71 4.41
C ASN A 35 -1.20 -9.14 5.81
N GLU A 36 -2.14 -9.40 6.73
CA GLU A 36 -2.08 -8.90 8.10
C GLU A 36 -0.83 -9.37 8.86
N ALA A 37 -0.37 -10.62 8.64
CA ALA A 37 0.82 -11.14 9.28
C ALA A 37 2.08 -10.37 8.85
N THR A 38 2.22 -10.09 7.55
CA THR A 38 3.31 -9.27 7.01
C THR A 38 3.21 -7.85 7.56
N PHE A 39 2.03 -7.22 7.55
CA PHE A 39 1.83 -5.89 8.16
C PHE A 39 2.27 -5.87 9.63
N ASN A 40 1.87 -6.87 10.41
CA ASN A 40 2.24 -6.99 11.80
C ASN A 40 3.75 -7.18 11.99
N ASN A 41 4.41 -7.91 11.09
CA ASN A 41 5.85 -8.08 11.10
C ASN A 41 6.60 -6.79 10.72
N MET A 42 6.10 -6.02 9.75
CA MET A 42 6.70 -4.73 9.35
C MET A 42 6.65 -3.70 10.48
N LEU A 43 5.62 -3.76 11.34
CA LEU A 43 5.44 -2.86 12.48
C LEU A 43 5.44 -3.63 13.82
N LYS A 44 6.40 -4.55 13.99
CA LYS A 44 6.44 -5.53 15.08
C LYS A 44 6.31 -4.92 16.48
N HIS A 45 7.09 -3.88 16.77
CA HIS A 45 7.21 -3.31 18.11
C HIS A 45 6.21 -2.18 18.42
N ARG A 46 5.31 -1.84 17.49
CA ARG A 46 4.41 -0.67 17.61
C ARG A 46 3.48 -0.71 18.83
N GLY A 47 3.23 -1.90 19.38
CA GLY A 47 2.32 -2.12 20.49
C GLY A 47 2.99 -2.53 21.80
N GLU A 48 4.32 -2.52 21.84
CA GLU A 48 5.13 -2.95 22.97
C GLU A 48 5.59 -1.74 23.81
N GLY A 49 5.84 -1.98 25.09
CA GLY A 49 6.32 -0.95 26.02
C GLY A 49 5.43 0.30 26.07
N ASN A 50 6.08 1.47 26.05
CA ASN A 50 5.40 2.77 26.05
C ASN A 50 5.11 3.30 24.63
N CYS A 51 5.33 2.50 23.58
CA CYS A 51 5.10 2.93 22.20
C CYS A 51 3.61 3.18 21.96
N ARG A 52 3.28 4.39 21.51
CA ARG A 52 1.89 4.79 21.18
C ARG A 52 1.46 4.33 19.77
N GLY A 53 2.08 3.30 19.23
CA GLY A 53 1.86 2.80 17.87
C GLY A 53 0.70 1.82 17.71
N ARG A 54 0.00 1.43 18.78
CA ARG A 54 -1.17 0.53 18.71
C ARG A 54 -2.28 1.02 17.78
N PHE A 55 -2.32 2.32 17.48
CA PHE A 55 -3.28 2.91 16.57
C PHE A 55 -3.09 2.46 15.10
N TYR A 56 -1.89 2.04 14.69
CA TYR A 56 -1.65 1.52 13.35
C TYR A 56 -2.22 0.10 13.22
N THR A 57 -3.44 -0.01 12.69
CA THR A 57 -4.11 -1.30 12.44
C THR A 57 -4.09 -1.66 10.95
N TYR A 58 -4.11 -2.96 10.65
CA TYR A 58 -4.14 -3.46 9.28
C TYR A 58 -5.39 -2.97 8.53
N ASN A 59 -6.56 -2.97 9.18
CA ASN A 59 -7.81 -2.49 8.57
C ASN A 59 -7.77 -0.99 8.25
N SER A 60 -7.17 -0.17 9.13
CA SER A 60 -6.96 1.25 8.86
C SER A 60 -6.01 1.46 7.68
N PHE A 61 -4.95 0.66 7.59
CA PHE A 61 -4.03 0.66 6.45
C PHE A 61 -4.74 0.30 5.14
N LEU A 62 -5.52 -0.78 5.09
CA LEU A 62 -6.28 -1.17 3.89
C LEU A 62 -7.27 -0.07 3.46
N THR A 63 -7.96 0.53 4.43
CA THR A 63 -8.93 1.61 4.16
C THR A 63 -8.24 2.84 3.57
N ALA A 64 -7.09 3.22 4.15
CA ALA A 64 -6.28 4.32 3.63
C ALA A 64 -5.75 4.01 2.22
N ALA A 65 -5.10 2.87 2.03
CA ALA A 65 -4.53 2.46 0.75
C ALA A 65 -5.57 2.46 -0.38
N ARG A 66 -6.77 1.94 -0.14
CA ARG A 66 -7.88 1.94 -1.10
C ARG A 66 -8.39 3.33 -1.49
N SER A 67 -8.13 4.33 -0.65
CA SER A 67 -8.50 5.73 -0.93
C SER A 67 -7.52 6.40 -1.91
N PHE A 68 -6.35 5.81 -2.17
CA PHE A 68 -5.34 6.31 -3.10
C PHE A 68 -5.16 5.33 -4.26
N GLY A 69 -5.96 5.47 -5.32
CA GLY A 69 -5.97 4.52 -6.45
C GLY A 69 -4.65 4.38 -7.24
N GLY A 70 -3.65 5.23 -6.97
CA GLY A 70 -2.29 5.11 -7.53
C GLY A 70 -1.30 4.33 -6.65
N PHE A 71 -1.63 4.09 -5.39
CA PHE A 71 -0.73 3.44 -4.43
C PHE A 71 -0.73 1.93 -4.63
N ALA A 72 0.43 1.35 -4.94
CA ALA A 72 0.63 -0.08 -5.17
C ALA A 72 -0.27 -0.65 -6.29
N THR A 73 -0.56 0.14 -7.32
CA THR A 73 -1.36 -0.26 -8.49
C THR A 73 -0.64 -0.14 -9.83
N THR A 74 0.58 0.40 -9.84
CA THR A 74 1.33 0.72 -11.07
C THR A 74 2.66 -0.02 -11.16
N GLY A 75 2.83 -0.82 -12.22
CA GLY A 75 4.07 -1.55 -12.50
C GLY A 75 3.90 -3.06 -12.38
N ASP A 76 5.03 -3.77 -12.42
CA ASP A 76 5.10 -5.21 -12.22
C ASP A 76 4.99 -5.58 -10.73
N PRO A 77 4.73 -6.85 -10.37
CA PRO A 77 4.56 -7.28 -8.98
C PRO A 77 5.70 -6.92 -8.03
N ASP A 78 6.95 -6.89 -8.51
CA ASP A 78 8.10 -6.51 -7.68
C ASP A 78 8.12 -5.00 -7.44
N THR A 79 7.73 -4.20 -8.44
CA THR A 79 7.52 -2.75 -8.28
C THR A 79 6.44 -2.44 -7.26
N LEU A 80 5.28 -3.12 -7.31
CA LEU A 80 4.19 -2.91 -6.34
C LEU A 80 4.63 -3.23 -4.91
N LYS A 81 5.33 -4.36 -4.71
CA LYS A 81 5.88 -4.73 -3.39
C LYS A 81 6.92 -3.73 -2.90
N ARG A 82 7.78 -3.24 -3.80
CA ARG A 82 8.81 -2.26 -3.47
C ARG A 82 8.21 -0.93 -3.01
N GLU A 83 7.13 -0.47 -3.64
CA GLU A 83 6.40 0.71 -3.21
C GLU A 83 5.87 0.55 -1.78
N ILE A 84 5.25 -0.60 -1.48
CA ILE A 84 4.75 -0.91 -0.13
C ILE A 84 5.89 -0.92 0.89
N ILE A 85 7.01 -1.59 0.58
CA ILE A 85 8.18 -1.65 1.46
C ILE A 85 8.77 -0.26 1.68
N ALA A 86 8.91 0.55 0.62
CA ALA A 86 9.44 1.90 0.71
C ALA A 86 8.54 2.81 1.57
N PHE A 87 7.22 2.71 1.40
CA PHE A 87 6.26 3.41 2.25
C PHE A 87 6.46 3.06 3.72
N PHE A 88 6.44 1.77 4.07
CA PHE A 88 6.63 1.34 5.46
C PHE A 88 8.01 1.74 6.00
N ALA A 89 9.08 1.61 5.22
CA ALA A 89 10.42 1.99 5.64
C ALA A 89 10.49 3.48 6.00
N GLN A 90 9.97 4.35 5.13
CA GLN A 90 9.99 5.79 5.38
C GLN A 90 9.11 6.17 6.56
N THR A 91 7.85 5.70 6.60
CA THR A 91 6.95 6.06 7.70
C THR A 91 7.44 5.49 9.04
N SER A 92 8.11 4.33 9.04
CA SER A 92 8.71 3.77 10.25
C SER A 92 9.86 4.64 10.73
N HIS A 93 10.73 5.12 9.82
CA HIS A 93 11.78 6.06 10.18
C HIS A 93 11.22 7.34 10.81
N GLU A 94 10.19 7.95 10.20
CA GLU A 94 9.56 9.16 10.73
C GLU A 94 8.82 8.96 12.07
N THR A 95 8.40 7.73 12.36
CA THR A 95 7.62 7.41 13.58
C THR A 95 8.43 6.63 14.62
N THR A 96 9.72 6.42 14.36
CA THR A 96 10.61 5.75 15.30
C THR A 96 10.76 6.61 16.54
N ASP A 97 10.32 6.07 17.68
CA ASP A 97 10.57 6.69 18.96
C ASP A 97 12.04 6.45 19.33
N THR A 98 12.85 7.51 19.31
CA THR A 98 14.29 7.45 19.59
C THR A 98 14.57 7.17 21.07
N TYR A 99 13.58 7.31 21.96
CA TYR A 99 13.76 7.06 23.39
C TYR A 99 13.92 5.57 23.75
N THR A 100 13.50 4.63 22.91
CA THR A 100 13.64 3.17 23.18
C THR A 100 14.93 2.57 22.62
N TYR A 101 15.56 3.19 21.63
CA TYR A 101 16.83 2.71 21.07
C TYR A 101 18.05 2.94 21.98
N ALA A 102 17.98 3.93 22.89
CA ALA A 102 19.07 4.21 23.83
C ALA A 102 19.17 3.20 24.98
N ALA A 103 18.11 2.43 25.27
CA ALA A 103 18.09 1.48 26.39
C ALA A 103 18.56 0.06 26.02
N GLU A 104 18.63 -0.27 24.72
CA GLU A 104 19.07 -1.61 24.25
C GLU A 104 20.55 -1.64 23.86
N GLY A 105 21.19 -0.49 23.65
CA GLY A 105 22.61 -0.39 23.30
C GLY A 105 23.59 -0.50 24.48
N GLU A 106 23.11 -0.65 25.73
CA GLU A 106 23.95 -0.60 26.94
C GLU A 106 23.88 -1.87 27.80
N LYS A 107 23.33 -2.99 27.28
CA LYS A 107 23.17 -4.23 28.08
C LYS A 107 23.84 -5.49 27.50
N GLY A 108 25.00 -5.35 26.89
CA GLY A 108 25.75 -6.53 26.48
C GLY A 108 27.18 -6.23 26.08
N ASP A 109 27.97 -5.70 27.02
CA ASP A 109 29.45 -5.76 27.04
C ASP A 109 29.94 -5.36 28.44
N ALA A 110 29.61 -6.17 29.44
CA ALA A 110 30.28 -6.11 30.74
C ALA A 110 30.33 -7.53 31.33
N ASP A 111 31.54 -8.09 31.27
CA ASP A 111 32.03 -9.40 31.73
C ASP A 111 31.75 -10.61 30.82
#